data_AF-A0A3M0ZWX3-F1
#
_entry.id   AF-A0A3M0ZWX3-F1
#
_cell.length_a   1.000
_cell.length_b   1.000
_cell.length_c   1.000
_cell.angle_alpha   90.00
_cell.angle_beta   90.00
_cell.angle_gamma   90.00
#
_symmetry.space_group_name_H-M   'P 1'
#
loop_
_entity.id
_entity.type
_entity.pdbx_description
1 polymer ?
#
loop_
_entity_poly.entity_id
_entity_poly.type
_entity_poly.pdbx_seq_one_letter_code
_entity_poly.pdbx_strand_id
1 'polypeptide(L)'
;MNIKSLYRKSRWLHKILGLILIPFLIWMSISGIILNHPRLTASINVPAWLIPGEYDVKNWNRSSIIGSVHTKDGRLFIYGKKGVWQVTPEKKVKYLGEGFPRAALYKKTNHLVLIPLEQDTLLLAATDGGLY
;
A
#
# COMPACT_ATOMS: atom_id res chain seq x y z
N MET A 1 -47.44 -29.06 7.91
CA MET A 1 -46.50 -28.45 8.87
C MET A 1 -47.16 -27.20 9.48
N ASN A 2 -47.24 -27.07 10.80
CA ASN A 2 -48.01 -26.01 11.47
C ASN A 2 -47.25 -24.66 11.44
N ILE A 3 -47.92 -23.58 11.02
CA ILE A 3 -47.35 -22.23 10.88
C ILE A 3 -46.77 -21.68 12.19
N LYS A 4 -47.37 -22.03 13.33
CA LYS A 4 -46.88 -21.64 14.66
C LYS A 4 -45.55 -22.32 15.00
N SER A 5 -45.35 -23.57 14.54
CA SER A 5 -44.10 -24.32 14.73
C SER A 5 -42.97 -23.74 13.87
N LEU A 6 -43.27 -23.36 12.63
CA LEU A 6 -42.31 -22.70 11.73
C LEU A 6 -41.82 -21.38 12.30
N TYR A 7 -42.74 -20.54 12.77
CA TYR A 7 -42.40 -19.26 13.38
C TYR A 7 -41.49 -19.41 14.61
N ARG A 8 -41.78 -20.39 15.50
CA ARG A 8 -40.93 -20.68 16.67
C ARG A 8 -39.52 -21.11 16.26
N LYS A 9 -39.40 -21.99 15.25
CA LYS A 9 -38.12 -22.44 14.72
C LYS A 9 -37.33 -21.28 14.10
N SER A 10 -37.97 -20.46 13.27
CA SER A 10 -37.36 -19.28 12.66
C SER A 10 -36.83 -18.30 13.71
N ARG A 11 -37.62 -17.97 14.74
CA ARG A 11 -37.21 -17.09 15.83
C ARG A 11 -36.01 -17.64 16.60
N TRP A 12 -36.01 -18.95 16.89
CA TRP A 12 -34.90 -19.61 17.58
C TRP A 12 -33.63 -19.61 16.73
N LEU A 13 -33.74 -19.93 15.44
CA LEU A 13 -32.63 -19.87 14.48
C LEU A 13 -32.08 -18.45 14.37
N HIS A 14 -32.92 -17.44 14.18
CA HIS A 14 -32.50 -16.03 14.10
C HIS A 14 -31.79 -15.60 15.39
N LYS A 15 -32.30 -15.98 16.57
CA LYS A 15 -31.67 -15.64 17.85
C LYS A 15 -30.27 -16.25 17.97
N ILE A 16 -30.11 -17.54 17.65
CA ILE A 16 -28.81 -18.22 17.80
C ILE A 16 -27.83 -17.80 16.72
N LEU A 17 -28.26 -17.76 15.45
CA LEU A 17 -27.43 -17.29 14.35
C LEU A 17 -27.03 -15.84 14.57
N GLY A 18 -27.97 -14.97 14.96
CA GLY A 18 -27.69 -13.59 15.30
C GLY A 18 -26.66 -13.48 16.42
N LEU A 19 -26.80 -14.24 17.51
CA LEU A 19 -25.86 -14.20 18.63
C LEU A 19 -24.43 -14.62 18.23
N ILE A 20 -24.28 -15.62 17.36
CA ILE A 20 -22.98 -16.04 16.82
C ILE A 20 -22.45 -15.03 15.80
N LEU A 21 -23.32 -14.46 14.98
CA LEU A 21 -22.95 -13.59 13.87
C LEU A 21 -22.58 -12.17 14.33
N ILE A 22 -23.17 -11.66 15.41
CA ILE A 22 -22.88 -10.33 15.96
C ILE A 22 -21.38 -10.09 16.20
N PRO A 23 -20.64 -10.92 16.96
CA PRO A 23 -19.21 -10.67 17.19
C PRO A 23 -18.41 -10.71 15.88
N PHE A 24 -18.77 -11.60 14.95
CA PHE A 24 -18.16 -11.66 13.62
C PHE A 24 -18.42 -10.38 12.81
N LEU A 25 -19.66 -9.89 12.77
CA LEU A 25 -20.01 -8.67 12.05
C LEU A 25 -19.36 -7.44 12.67
N ILE A 26 -19.25 -7.38 14.00
CA ILE A 26 -18.51 -6.31 14.68
C ILE A 26 -17.03 -6.34 14.27
N TRP A 27 -16.39 -7.51 14.34
CA TRP A 27 -15.01 -7.68 13.90
C TRP A 27 -14.80 -7.27 12.44
N MET A 28 -15.69 -7.73 11.54
CA MET A 28 -15.64 -7.38 10.11
C MET A 28 -15.91 -5.90 9.86
N SER A 29 -16.76 -5.26 10.65
CA SER A 29 -17.03 -3.83 10.54
C SER A 29 -15.81 -3.02 10.98
N ILE A 30 -15.18 -3.39 12.09
CA ILE A 30 -13.96 -2.75 12.58
C ILE A 30 -12.83 -2.93 11.57
N SER A 31 -12.62 -4.14 11.04
CA SER A 31 -11.60 -4.39 10.03
C SER A 31 -11.88 -3.59 8.75
N GLY A 32 -13.14 -3.50 8.33
CA GLY A 32 -13.57 -2.68 7.19
C GLY A 32 -13.23 -1.21 7.38
N ILE A 33 -13.46 -0.64 8.56
CA ILE A 33 -13.07 0.74 8.88
C ILE A 33 -11.54 0.87 8.79
N ILE A 34 -10.78 0.00 9.44
CA ILE A 34 -9.31 0.05 9.45
C ILE A 34 -8.73 -0.04 8.03
N LEU A 35 -9.27 -0.94 7.19
CA LEU A 35 -8.79 -1.16 5.82
C LEU A 35 -9.13 0.00 4.87
N ASN A 36 -10.29 0.66 5.06
CA ASN A 36 -10.70 1.79 4.23
C ASN A 36 -10.12 3.14 4.68
N HIS A 37 -9.59 3.22 5.91
CA HIS A 37 -8.94 4.42 6.43
C HIS A 37 -7.43 4.18 6.63
N PRO A 38 -6.65 4.07 5.53
CA PRO A 38 -5.23 3.70 5.59
C PRO A 38 -4.36 4.72 6.37
N ARG A 39 -4.86 5.95 6.59
CA ARG A 39 -4.20 6.93 7.46
C ARG A 39 -4.06 6.44 8.92
N LEU A 40 -5.01 5.63 9.40
CA LEU A 40 -4.98 5.05 10.75
C LEU A 40 -3.84 4.05 10.92
N THR A 41 -3.43 3.38 9.83
CA THR A 41 -2.43 2.32 9.84
C THR A 41 -1.13 2.70 9.14
N ALA A 42 -1.05 3.87 8.50
CA ALA A 42 0.12 4.29 7.73
C ALA A 42 1.42 4.34 8.55
N SER A 43 1.33 4.67 9.84
CA SER A 43 2.46 4.71 10.77
C SER A 43 2.83 3.35 11.35
N ILE A 44 1.98 2.34 11.18
CA ILE A 44 2.18 0.99 11.72
C ILE A 44 3.00 0.18 10.72
N ASN A 45 4.22 -0.17 11.10
CA ASN A 45 5.06 -1.05 10.31
C ASN A 45 4.92 -2.49 10.82
N VAL A 46 4.65 -3.41 9.91
CA VAL A 46 4.62 -4.85 10.20
C VAL A 46 5.98 -5.45 9.86
N PRO A 47 6.62 -6.19 10.78
CA PRO A 47 7.86 -6.88 10.47
C PRO A 47 7.67 -7.89 9.32
N ALA A 48 8.66 -7.99 8.43
CA ALA A 48 8.56 -8.85 7.26
C ALA A 48 8.28 -10.33 7.61
N TRP A 49 8.80 -10.81 8.73
CA TRP A 49 8.59 -12.20 9.19
C TRP A 49 7.15 -12.51 9.61
N LEU A 50 6.31 -11.51 9.87
CA LEU A 50 4.89 -11.70 10.20
C LEU A 50 4.02 -11.78 8.93
N ILE A 51 4.58 -11.44 7.76
CA ILE A 51 3.87 -11.43 6.50
C ILE A 51 4.16 -12.73 5.73
N PRO A 52 3.16 -13.38 5.11
CA PRO A 52 3.40 -14.56 4.28
C PRO A 52 4.43 -14.29 3.16
N GLY A 53 5.25 -15.28 2.81
CA GLY A 53 6.33 -15.13 1.82
C GLY A 53 5.85 -14.78 0.41
N GLU A 54 4.56 -14.95 0.11
CA GLU A 54 3.92 -14.47 -1.12
C GLU A 54 3.95 -12.93 -1.24
N TYR A 55 4.15 -12.22 -0.12
CA TYR A 55 4.30 -10.77 -0.06
C TYR A 55 5.72 -10.29 -0.32
N ASP A 56 6.69 -11.19 -0.38
CA ASP A 56 8.05 -10.85 -0.76
C ASP A 56 8.08 -10.34 -2.20
N VAL A 57 8.93 -9.33 -2.41
CA VAL A 57 9.18 -8.81 -3.75
C VAL A 57 10.09 -9.79 -4.48
N LYS A 58 9.59 -10.42 -5.53
CA LYS A 58 10.34 -11.33 -6.41
C LYS A 58 10.16 -10.88 -7.86
N ASN A 59 11.25 -10.82 -8.63
CA ASN A 59 11.24 -10.46 -10.06
C ASN A 59 10.45 -9.18 -10.36
N TRP A 60 10.64 -8.14 -9.55
CA TRP A 60 10.00 -6.84 -9.71
C TRP A 60 8.45 -6.85 -9.61
N ASN A 61 7.86 -7.88 -9.00
CA ASN A 61 6.42 -7.99 -8.80
C ASN A 61 5.87 -6.88 -7.87
N ARG A 62 4.54 -6.88 -7.70
CA ARG A 62 3.84 -5.93 -6.80
C ARG A 62 4.16 -4.47 -7.12
N SER A 63 4.49 -4.20 -8.37
CA SER A 63 4.90 -2.89 -8.87
C SER A 63 6.08 -2.31 -8.09
N SER A 64 7.03 -3.14 -7.65
CA SER A 64 8.23 -2.65 -6.96
C SER A 64 9.04 -1.71 -7.85
N ILE A 65 9.01 -1.97 -9.17
CA ILE A 65 9.36 -1.03 -10.23
C ILE A 65 8.12 -0.83 -11.12
N ILE A 66 7.86 0.42 -11.50
CA ILE A 66 6.81 0.82 -12.44
C ILE A 66 7.44 1.45 -13.69
N GLY A 67 8.49 2.24 -13.52
CA GLY A 67 9.14 2.90 -14.65
C GLY A 67 10.47 3.52 -14.28
N SER A 68 11.01 4.28 -15.22
CA SER A 68 12.26 5.01 -15.06
C SER A 68 12.29 6.33 -15.83
N VAL A 69 13.18 7.23 -15.39
CA VAL A 69 13.52 8.46 -16.10
C VAL A 69 15.04 8.58 -16.18
N HIS A 70 15.53 9.15 -17.27
CA HIS A 70 16.96 9.34 -17.51
C HIS A 70 17.28 10.83 -17.56
N THR A 71 18.42 11.21 -16.99
CA THR A 71 18.98 12.55 -17.13
C THR A 71 19.97 12.62 -18.27
N LYS A 72 20.27 13.84 -18.73
CA LYS A 72 21.27 14.09 -19.78
C LYS A 72 22.69 13.71 -19.37
N ASP A 73 23.00 13.75 -18.08
CA ASP A 73 24.31 13.36 -17.53
C ASP A 73 24.49 11.84 -17.33
N GLY A 74 23.52 11.03 -17.79
CA GLY A 74 23.61 9.57 -17.78
C GLY A 74 23.16 8.91 -16.47
N ARG A 75 22.62 9.65 -15.51
CA ARG A 75 21.94 9.04 -14.35
C ARG A 75 20.59 8.46 -14.76
N LEU A 76 20.22 7.37 -14.10
CA LEU A 76 18.96 6.67 -14.26
C LEU A 76 18.21 6.69 -12.92
N PHE A 77 16.97 7.13 -12.91
CA PHE A 77 16.09 7.02 -11.75
C PHE A 77 15.03 5.98 -12.04
N ILE A 78 14.92 5.00 -11.14
CA ILE A 78 13.94 3.93 -11.20
C ILE A 78 12.94 4.18 -10.08
N TYR A 79 11.66 4.03 -10.35
CA TYR A 79 10.60 4.26 -9.36
C TYR A 79 9.54 3.17 -9.38
N GLY A 80 8.84 3.05 -8.25
CA GLY A 80 7.66 2.21 -8.11
C GLY A 80 7.03 2.29 -6.73
N LYS A 81 6.23 1.30 -6.36
CA LYS A 81 5.52 1.24 -5.07
C LYS A 81 6.44 1.09 -3.86
N LYS A 82 7.75 0.93 -4.08
CA LYS A 82 8.75 0.81 -3.02
C LYS A 82 9.61 2.09 -2.88
N GLY A 83 9.35 3.14 -3.68
CA GLY A 83 10.07 4.42 -3.65
C GLY A 83 10.83 4.70 -4.93
N VAL A 84 11.91 5.50 -4.81
CA VAL A 84 12.77 5.92 -5.92
C VAL A 84 14.21 5.51 -5.63
N TRP A 85 14.91 5.00 -6.65
CA TRP A 85 16.34 4.69 -6.62
C TRP A 85 17.04 5.40 -7.75
N GLN A 86 18.22 5.91 -7.44
CA GLN A 86 19.15 6.43 -8.42
C GLN A 86 20.18 5.35 -8.77
N VAL A 87 20.43 5.18 -10.06
CA VAL A 87 21.51 4.38 -10.63
C VAL A 87 22.48 5.35 -11.29
N THR A 88 23.72 5.39 -10.80
CA THR A 88 24.77 6.23 -11.38
C THR A 88 25.34 5.60 -12.66
N PRO A 89 26.05 6.36 -13.51
CA PRO A 89 26.76 5.81 -14.66
C PRO A 89 27.71 4.66 -14.31
N GLU A 90 28.28 4.67 -13.10
CA GLU A 90 29.14 3.61 -12.56
C GLU A 90 28.36 2.41 -12.00
N LYS A 91 27.06 2.31 -12.30
CA LYS A 91 26.13 1.24 -11.88
C LYS A 91 25.96 1.14 -10.36
N LYS A 92 26.22 2.21 -9.61
CA LYS A 92 25.91 2.25 -8.17
C LYS A 92 24.44 2.57 -7.96
N VAL A 93 23.78 1.79 -7.10
CA VAL A 93 22.36 1.98 -6.76
C VAL A 93 22.24 2.66 -5.40
N LYS A 94 21.54 3.79 -5.34
CA LYS A 94 21.26 4.53 -4.11
C LYS A 94 19.76 4.73 -3.96
N TYR A 95 19.21 4.40 -2.79
CA TYR A 95 17.82 4.74 -2.47
C TYR A 95 17.69 6.24 -2.19
N LEU A 96 16.70 6.89 -2.80
CA LEU A 96 16.37 8.30 -2.56
C LEU A 96 15.19 8.39 -1.60
N GLY A 97 15.48 8.23 -0.31
CA GLY A 97 14.47 8.27 0.76
C GLY A 97 14.28 9.63 1.42
N GLU A 98 15.24 10.54 1.24
CA GLU A 98 15.20 11.88 1.82
C GLU A 98 14.03 12.67 1.21
N GLY A 99 13.28 13.39 2.04
CA GLY A 99 12.06 14.11 1.64
C GLY A 99 10.77 13.29 1.71
N PHE A 100 10.82 11.96 1.56
CA PHE A 100 9.62 11.13 1.71
C PHE A 100 9.17 10.97 3.17
N PRO A 101 7.86 10.83 3.43
CA PRO A 101 7.37 10.49 4.76
C PRO A 101 7.88 9.13 5.22
N ARG A 102 7.97 8.93 6.55
CA ARG A 102 8.47 7.66 7.11
C ARG A 102 7.61 6.45 6.70
N ALA A 103 6.29 6.64 6.64
CA ALA A 103 5.30 5.62 6.31
C ALA A 103 5.51 5.05 4.89
N ALA A 104 5.57 3.72 4.77
CA ALA A 104 5.76 3.05 3.48
C ALA A 104 4.63 3.33 2.48
N LEU A 105 3.41 3.58 2.97
CA LEU A 105 2.26 3.95 2.15
C LEU A 105 2.55 5.18 1.28
N TYR A 106 3.15 6.22 1.86
CA TYR A 106 3.37 7.50 1.18
C TYR A 106 4.65 7.54 0.32
N LYS A 107 5.43 6.45 0.32
CA LYS A 107 6.60 6.28 -0.56
C LYS A 107 6.23 5.65 -1.90
N LYS A 108 5.00 5.14 -2.03
CA LYS A 108 4.52 4.48 -3.25
C LYS A 108 4.47 5.48 -4.40
N THR A 109 5.48 5.43 -5.25
CA THR A 109 5.64 6.39 -6.36
C THR A 109 4.96 5.81 -7.59
N ASN A 110 3.93 6.50 -8.08
CA ASN A 110 3.15 6.07 -9.24
C ASN A 110 3.67 6.71 -10.53
N HIS A 111 4.21 7.92 -10.43
CA HIS A 111 4.86 8.62 -11.53
C HIS A 111 6.08 9.39 -11.03
N LEU A 112 7.09 9.51 -11.89
CA LEU A 112 8.27 10.30 -11.67
C LEU A 112 8.46 11.22 -12.86
N VAL A 113 8.62 12.51 -12.60
CA VAL A 113 8.79 13.54 -13.62
C VAL A 113 10.14 14.19 -13.44
N LEU A 114 10.86 14.34 -14.55
CA LEU A 114 12.14 15.00 -14.61
C LEU A 114 12.00 16.30 -15.39
N ILE A 115 12.21 17.43 -14.72
CA ILE A 115 12.09 18.76 -15.31
C ILE A 115 13.50 19.36 -15.38
N PRO A 116 14.06 19.54 -16.59
CA PRO A 116 15.33 20.24 -16.75
C PRO A 116 15.12 21.73 -16.45
N LEU A 117 15.95 22.28 -15.56
CA LEU A 117 16.07 23.71 -15.28
C LEU A 117 17.36 24.24 -15.93
N GLU A 118 17.52 25.56 -16.00
CA GLU A 118 18.67 26.18 -16.69
C GLU A 118 20.03 25.74 -16.10
N GLN A 119 20.10 25.48 -14.79
CA GLN A 119 21.34 25.11 -14.09
C GLN A 119 21.20 23.82 -13.25
N ASP A 120 20.02 23.21 -13.20
CA ASP A 120 19.76 22.03 -12.37
C ASP A 120 18.68 21.14 -13.00
N THR A 121 18.34 20.04 -12.34
CA THR A 121 17.22 19.17 -12.72
C THR A 121 16.33 18.96 -11.53
N LEU A 122 15.05 19.32 -11.68
CA LEU A 122 14.04 19.05 -10.67
C LEU A 122 13.44 17.66 -10.90
N LEU A 123 13.54 16.81 -9.89
CA LEU A 123 12.93 15.48 -9.86
C LEU A 123 11.70 15.53 -8.97
N LEU A 124 10.52 15.18 -9.51
CA LEU A 124 9.26 15.17 -8.79
C LEU A 124 8.65 13.77 -8.76
N ALA A 125 8.36 13.26 -7.57
CA ALA A 125 7.73 11.98 -7.33
C ALA A 125 6.26 12.16 -6.93
N ALA A 126 5.34 11.71 -7.78
CA ALA A 126 3.93 11.66 -7.46
C ALA A 126 3.63 10.36 -6.71
N THR A 127 3.24 10.48 -5.44
CA THR A 127 2.97 9.34 -4.55
C THR A 127 1.54 9.36 -4.01
N ASP A 128 1.14 8.25 -3.38
CA ASP A 128 -0.12 8.16 -2.62
C ASP A 128 -0.20 9.18 -1.46
N GLY A 129 0.92 9.84 -1.10
CA GLY A 129 1.01 10.85 -0.06
C GLY A 129 1.18 12.28 -0.57
N GLY A 130 1.13 12.53 -1.88
CA GLY A 130 1.34 13.86 -2.48
C GLY A 130 2.53 13.91 -3.43
N LEU A 131 3.04 15.12 -3.66
CA LEU A 131 4.19 15.39 -4.52
C LEU A 131 5.42 15.65 -3.66
N TYR A 132 6.52 14.98 -3.97
CA TYR A 132 7.80 15.08 -3.26
C TYR A 132 8.94 15.32 -4.24
#